data_AF-A0A842TRZ6-F1
#
_entry.id   AF-A0A842TRZ6-F1
#
_cell.length_a   1.000
_cell.length_b   1.000
_cell.length_c   1.000
_cell.angle_alpha   90.00
_cell.angle_beta   90.00
_cell.angle_gamma   90.00
#
_symmetry.space_group_name_H-M   'P 1'
#
loop_
_entity.id
_entity.type
_entity.pdbx_description
1 polymer ?
#
loop_
_entity_poly.entity_id
_entity_poly.type
_entity_poly.pdbx_seq_one_letter_code
_entity_poly.pdbx_strand_id
1 'polypeptide(L)'
;MANLIMIEFGGFGMLREIKFKEKYVKDPRRASIVIDEMNNVFWVWMGHTITHKTRNQLDPVLEKLQEGYETKDKNVIVGKSCQKSIIIDQRKLDDPTMNKNYQKLLSLFQYPIKEKGKFLVEIEASGQGPIISSFTTQDRAIAGVMIASILEEYPTIFIGKNSKNEYSIEADEPLFKFKVVNGQVQLLPGSQNLSTKIQNIFRELYNELS
;
A
#
# COMPACT_ATOMS: atom_id res chain seq x y z
N MET A 1 4.14 -2.79 -20.23
CA MET A 1 4.19 -1.68 -19.26
C MET A 1 2.77 -1.37 -18.86
N ALA A 2 2.50 -1.18 -17.57
CA ALA A 2 1.14 -1.00 -17.05
C ALA A 2 0.88 0.46 -16.71
N ASN A 3 -0.29 0.98 -17.08
CA ASN A 3 -0.67 2.35 -16.75
C ASN A 3 -1.58 2.36 -15.51
N LEU A 4 -1.51 3.48 -14.78
CA LEU A 4 -2.47 3.84 -13.76
C LEU A 4 -3.08 5.20 -14.12
N ILE A 5 -4.38 5.35 -13.90
CA ILE A 5 -5.05 6.65 -13.91
C ILE A 5 -6.02 6.74 -12.75
N MET A 6 -6.23 7.95 -12.25
CA MET A 6 -7.20 8.23 -11.21
C MET A 6 -8.29 9.15 -11.71
N ILE A 7 -9.54 8.75 -11.46
CA ILE A 7 -10.74 9.47 -11.86
C ILE A 7 -11.57 9.73 -10.60
N GLU A 8 -11.97 10.96 -10.40
CA GLU A 8 -13.03 11.29 -9.44
C GLU A 8 -14.38 11.10 -10.14
N PHE A 9 -15.32 10.46 -9.45
CA PHE A 9 -16.70 10.40 -9.92
C PHE A 9 -17.62 11.10 -8.95
N GLY A 10 -18.51 11.92 -9.50
CA GLY A 10 -19.44 12.76 -8.74
C GLY A 10 -20.89 12.32 -8.89
N GLY A 11 -21.78 13.11 -8.30
CA GLY A 11 -23.21 12.98 -8.55
C GLY A 11 -23.54 13.09 -10.04
N PHE A 12 -24.57 12.38 -10.48
CA PHE A 12 -24.98 12.26 -11.90
C PHE A 12 -23.98 11.51 -12.80
N GLY A 13 -23.07 10.70 -12.25
CA GLY A 13 -22.15 9.88 -13.04
C GLY A 13 -21.04 10.67 -13.74
N MET A 14 -20.82 11.93 -13.34
CA MET A 14 -19.76 12.76 -13.93
C MET A 14 -18.39 12.20 -13.58
N LEU A 15 -17.54 12.01 -14.59
CA LEU A 15 -16.15 11.57 -14.44
C LEU A 15 -15.18 12.73 -14.68
N ARG A 16 -14.21 12.88 -13.77
CA ARG A 16 -13.16 13.88 -13.86
C ARG A 16 -11.81 13.25 -13.54
N GLU A 17 -10.89 13.29 -14.49
CA GLU A 17 -9.50 12.91 -14.25
C GLU A 17 -8.90 13.80 -13.15
N ILE A 18 -8.18 13.18 -12.23
CA ILE A 18 -7.48 13.84 -11.13
C ILE A 18 -6.05 13.32 -11.08
N LYS A 19 -5.13 14.13 -10.52
CA LYS A 19 -3.74 13.72 -10.38
C LYS A 19 -3.65 12.43 -9.56
N PHE A 20 -2.83 11.48 -9.99
CA PHE A 20 -2.57 10.24 -9.27
C PHE A 20 -1.87 10.53 -7.93
N LYS A 21 -2.64 10.71 -6.86
CA LYS A 21 -2.14 11.06 -5.53
C LYS A 21 -2.94 10.37 -4.43
N GLU A 22 -2.21 9.79 -3.47
CA GLU A 22 -2.76 9.03 -2.34
C GLU A 22 -3.83 9.81 -1.54
N LYS A 23 -3.65 11.14 -1.38
CA LYS A 23 -4.59 11.98 -0.61
C LYS A 23 -6.04 11.89 -1.09
N TYR A 24 -6.28 11.55 -2.36
CA TYR A 24 -7.63 11.48 -2.92
C TYR A 24 -8.36 10.18 -2.54
N VAL A 25 -7.63 9.11 -2.23
CA VAL A 25 -8.18 7.86 -1.66
C VAL A 25 -8.18 7.85 -0.12
N LYS A 26 -7.91 9.00 0.49
CA LYS A 26 -8.01 9.23 1.95
C LYS A 26 -9.05 10.30 2.30
N ASP A 27 -9.47 11.10 1.32
CA ASP A 27 -10.42 12.20 1.56
C ASP A 27 -11.84 11.63 1.77
N PRO A 28 -12.48 11.88 2.92
CA PRO A 28 -13.80 11.34 3.21
C PRO A 28 -14.92 11.93 2.36
N ARG A 29 -14.63 13.00 1.61
CA ARG A 29 -15.58 13.73 0.73
C ARG A 29 -15.48 13.33 -0.72
N ARG A 30 -14.64 12.35 -1.05
CA ARG A 30 -14.36 11.97 -2.43
C ARG A 30 -14.79 10.54 -2.70
N ALA A 31 -15.23 10.35 -3.94
CA ALA A 31 -15.43 9.06 -4.55
C ALA A 31 -14.50 9.01 -5.76
N SER A 32 -13.59 8.04 -5.78
CA SER A 32 -12.56 7.98 -6.81
C SER A 32 -12.27 6.57 -7.24
N ILE A 33 -11.95 6.41 -8.52
CA ILE A 33 -11.64 5.14 -9.16
C ILE A 33 -10.17 5.23 -9.60
N VAL A 34 -9.36 4.28 -9.14
CA VAL A 34 -8.05 4.03 -9.72
C VAL A 34 -8.20 2.88 -10.72
N ILE A 35 -7.89 3.15 -11.97
CA ILE A 35 -7.80 2.14 -13.02
C ILE A 35 -6.38 1.56 -12.95
N ASP A 36 -6.28 0.29 -12.58
CA ASP A 36 -5.03 -0.43 -12.38
C ASP A 36 -4.86 -1.53 -13.43
N GLU A 37 -4.19 -1.18 -14.53
CA GLU A 37 -3.95 -2.13 -15.64
C GLU A 37 -2.90 -3.20 -15.31
N MET A 38 -2.12 -3.01 -14.23
CA MET A 38 -1.15 -4.02 -13.81
C MET A 38 -1.86 -5.22 -13.18
N ASN A 39 -2.86 -4.95 -12.33
CA ASN A 39 -3.64 -5.99 -11.67
C ASN A 39 -4.98 -6.27 -12.36
N ASN A 40 -5.33 -5.53 -13.40
CA ASN A 40 -6.62 -5.60 -14.10
C ASN A 40 -7.82 -5.34 -13.15
N VAL A 41 -7.69 -4.31 -12.30
CA VAL A 41 -8.68 -3.96 -11.27
C VAL A 41 -9.09 -2.48 -11.35
N PHE A 42 -10.38 -2.22 -11.15
CA PHE A 42 -10.90 -0.92 -10.76
C PHE A 42 -10.96 -0.83 -9.23
N TRP A 43 -10.09 -0.04 -8.62
CA TRP A 43 -10.13 0.22 -7.20
C TRP A 43 -11.02 1.43 -6.92
N VAL A 44 -12.13 1.22 -6.24
CA VAL A 44 -13.11 2.28 -5.97
C VAL A 44 -13.00 2.70 -4.51
N TRP A 45 -12.55 3.91 -4.27
CA TRP A 45 -12.61 4.55 -2.96
C TRP A 45 -13.94 5.27 -2.78
N MET A 46 -14.63 5.00 -1.68
CA MET A 46 -15.88 5.64 -1.28
C MET A 46 -15.75 6.28 0.09
N GLY A 47 -15.51 7.59 0.11
CA GLY A 47 -15.47 8.37 1.35
C GLY A 47 -16.78 8.30 2.14
N HIS A 48 -16.69 8.40 3.45
CA HIS A 48 -17.87 8.22 4.33
C HIS A 48 -18.90 9.34 4.19
N THR A 49 -18.53 10.52 3.68
CA THR A 49 -19.47 11.64 3.46
C THR A 49 -20.10 11.64 2.06
N ILE A 50 -19.76 10.65 1.22
CA ILE A 50 -20.34 10.54 -0.12
C ILE A 50 -21.83 10.17 -0.04
N THR A 51 -22.64 10.95 -0.75
CA THR A 51 -24.10 10.84 -0.78
C THR A 51 -24.56 9.50 -1.36
N HIS A 52 -25.72 9.03 -0.90
CA HIS A 52 -26.40 7.85 -1.43
C HIS A 52 -26.62 7.94 -2.95
N LYS A 53 -26.98 9.13 -3.44
CA LYS A 53 -27.15 9.39 -4.88
C LYS A 53 -25.88 9.08 -5.66
N THR A 54 -24.70 9.48 -5.17
CA THR A 54 -23.43 9.20 -5.87
C THR A 54 -23.09 7.72 -5.81
N ARG A 55 -23.34 7.06 -4.67
CA ARG A 55 -23.18 5.60 -4.50
C ARG A 55 -24.00 4.81 -5.51
N ASN A 56 -25.26 5.19 -5.74
CA ASN A 56 -26.14 4.54 -6.71
C ASN A 56 -25.73 4.75 -8.17
N GLN A 57 -24.80 5.65 -8.47
CA GLN A 57 -24.29 5.86 -9.82
C GLN A 57 -23.01 5.07 -10.09
N LEU A 58 -22.50 4.33 -9.09
CA LEU A 58 -21.25 3.60 -9.23
C LEU A 58 -21.36 2.47 -10.24
N ASP A 59 -22.38 1.62 -10.16
CA ASP A 59 -22.48 0.44 -11.02
C ASP A 59 -22.57 0.82 -12.51
N PRO A 60 -23.43 1.77 -12.93
CA PRO A 60 -23.46 2.22 -14.34
C PRO A 60 -22.14 2.84 -14.80
N VAL A 61 -21.44 3.53 -13.90
CA VAL A 61 -20.11 4.10 -14.19
C VAL A 61 -19.09 2.98 -14.42
N LEU A 62 -19.07 1.96 -13.57
CA LEU A 62 -18.15 0.84 -13.69
C LEU A 62 -18.41 0.00 -14.94
N GLU A 63 -19.68 -0.27 -15.26
CA GLU A 63 -20.07 -0.96 -16.50
C GLU A 63 -19.52 -0.22 -17.72
N LYS A 64 -19.69 1.10 -17.78
CA LYS A 64 -19.14 1.91 -18.87
C LYS A 64 -17.60 1.88 -18.91
N LEU A 65 -16.94 1.88 -17.76
CA LEU A 65 -15.48 1.84 -17.69
C LEU A 65 -14.89 0.51 -18.17
N GLN A 66 -15.64 -0.59 -18.11
CA GLN A 66 -15.20 -1.90 -18.63
C GLN A 66 -14.99 -1.89 -20.15
N GLU A 67 -15.65 -1.00 -20.89
CA GLU A 67 -15.43 -0.82 -22.34
C GLU A 67 -14.09 -0.12 -22.66
N GLY A 68 -13.44 0.43 -21.63
CA GLY A 68 -12.24 1.26 -21.72
C GLY A 68 -12.53 2.74 -21.51
N TYR A 69 -11.59 3.43 -20.88
CA TYR A 69 -11.62 4.86 -20.64
C TYR A 69 -10.64 5.59 -21.55
N GLU A 70 -11.14 6.47 -22.40
CA GLU A 70 -10.30 7.33 -23.24
C GLU A 70 -9.83 8.57 -22.44
N THR A 71 -8.52 8.70 -22.30
CA THR A 71 -7.88 9.78 -21.53
C THR A 71 -7.84 11.10 -22.31
N LYS A 72 -7.95 12.23 -21.60
CA LYS A 72 -7.98 13.56 -22.22
C LYS A 72 -6.64 14.02 -22.78
N ASP A 73 -5.53 13.55 -22.20
CA ASP A 73 -4.22 14.10 -22.53
C ASP A 73 -3.65 13.56 -23.85
N LYS A 74 -4.05 12.35 -24.30
CA LYS A 74 -3.35 11.63 -25.39
C LYS A 74 -4.18 10.61 -26.20
N ASN A 75 -5.52 10.61 -26.12
CA ASN A 75 -6.39 9.57 -26.73
C ASN A 75 -5.94 8.14 -26.39
N VAL A 76 -5.31 7.95 -25.23
CA VAL A 76 -4.92 6.62 -24.76
C VAL A 76 -6.15 6.00 -24.11
N ILE A 77 -6.49 4.78 -24.51
CA ILE A 77 -7.56 4.00 -23.89
C ILE A 77 -6.95 3.13 -22.80
N VAL A 78 -7.44 3.26 -21.57
CA VAL A 78 -7.02 2.48 -20.40
C VAL A 78 -8.18 1.69 -19.80
N GLY A 79 -7.87 0.61 -19.09
CA GLY A 79 -8.86 -0.13 -18.30
C GLY A 79 -9.68 -1.17 -19.06
N LYS A 80 -9.45 -1.34 -20.38
CA LYS A 80 -10.09 -2.40 -21.19
C LYS A 80 -9.85 -3.81 -20.65
N SER A 81 -8.70 -4.04 -20.03
CA SER A 81 -8.36 -5.33 -19.42
C SER A 81 -8.86 -5.47 -17.98
N CYS A 82 -9.38 -4.40 -17.37
CA CYS A 82 -9.85 -4.44 -15.99
C CYS A 82 -11.22 -5.11 -15.92
N GLN A 83 -11.26 -6.31 -15.37
CA GLN A 83 -12.48 -7.12 -15.29
C GLN A 83 -13.10 -7.10 -13.89
N LYS A 84 -12.34 -6.66 -12.89
CA LYS A 84 -12.74 -6.72 -11.49
C LYS A 84 -12.86 -5.32 -10.91
N SER A 85 -13.90 -5.09 -10.13
CA SER A 85 -14.07 -3.89 -9.32
C SER A 85 -13.96 -4.24 -7.84
N ILE A 86 -13.15 -3.50 -7.10
CA ILE A 86 -13.02 -3.65 -5.64
C ILE A 86 -13.46 -2.34 -5.00
N ILE A 87 -14.60 -2.40 -4.30
CA ILE A 87 -15.19 -1.24 -3.63
C ILE A 87 -14.68 -1.17 -2.20
N ILE A 88 -14.02 -0.06 -1.88
CA ILE A 88 -13.51 0.29 -0.57
C ILE A 88 -14.39 1.39 0.03
N ASP A 89 -15.33 0.98 0.89
CA ASP A 89 -16.18 1.91 1.63
C ASP A 89 -15.48 2.29 2.94
N GLN A 90 -15.16 3.57 3.10
CA GLN A 90 -14.47 4.08 4.28
C GLN A 90 -15.21 3.74 5.59
N ARG A 91 -16.54 3.59 5.53
CA ARG A 91 -17.39 3.24 6.68
C ARG A 91 -17.19 1.80 7.17
N LYS A 92 -16.48 0.97 6.41
CA LYS A 92 -16.27 -0.46 6.65
C LYS A 92 -14.79 -0.80 6.81
N LEU A 93 -13.92 0.16 7.13
CA LEU A 93 -12.47 -0.09 7.23
C LEU A 93 -12.07 -0.88 8.49
N ASP A 94 -12.99 -1.05 9.43
CA ASP A 94 -12.89 -1.98 10.55
C ASP A 94 -12.96 -3.45 10.10
N ASP A 95 -13.60 -3.74 8.96
CA ASP A 95 -13.60 -5.07 8.37
C ASP A 95 -12.18 -5.46 7.88
N PRO A 96 -11.62 -6.61 8.32
CA PRO A 96 -10.27 -7.01 7.93
C PRO A 96 -10.07 -7.18 6.42
N THR A 97 -11.10 -7.65 5.70
CA THR A 97 -11.03 -7.83 4.25
C THR A 97 -10.99 -6.48 3.54
N MET A 98 -11.82 -5.55 4.00
CA MET A 98 -11.87 -4.18 3.50
C MET A 98 -10.56 -3.44 3.76
N ASN A 99 -10.03 -3.52 4.98
CA ASN A 99 -8.74 -2.94 5.32
C ASN A 99 -7.62 -3.53 4.47
N LYS A 100 -7.59 -4.85 4.25
CA LYS A 100 -6.61 -5.50 3.36
C LYS A 100 -6.68 -4.96 1.93
N ASN A 101 -7.89 -4.76 1.39
CA ASN A 101 -8.06 -4.17 0.06
C ASN A 101 -7.65 -2.69 0.03
N TYR A 102 -7.93 -1.95 1.09
CA TYR A 102 -7.48 -0.57 1.23
C TYR A 102 -5.95 -0.46 1.26
N GLN A 103 -5.25 -1.33 2.02
CA GLN A 103 -3.78 -1.35 2.02
C GLN A 103 -3.20 -1.69 0.64
N LYS A 104 -3.85 -2.59 -0.13
CA LYS A 104 -3.46 -2.88 -1.52
C LYS A 104 -3.64 -1.67 -2.44
N LEU A 105 -4.72 -0.90 -2.28
CA LEU A 105 -4.89 0.35 -3.02
C LEU A 105 -3.80 1.36 -2.65
N LEU A 106 -3.48 1.51 -1.36
CA LEU A 106 -2.44 2.43 -0.91
C LEU A 106 -1.05 2.05 -1.46
N SER A 107 -0.75 0.76 -1.62
CA SER A 107 0.53 0.34 -2.17
C SER A 107 0.72 0.73 -3.63
N LEU A 108 -0.34 0.99 -4.40
CA LEU A 108 -0.22 1.48 -5.78
C LEU A 108 0.50 2.83 -5.87
N PHE A 109 0.34 3.69 -4.85
CA PHE A 109 1.00 5.01 -4.80
C PHE A 109 2.48 4.93 -4.41
N GLN A 110 2.95 3.74 -4.08
CA GLN A 110 4.33 3.49 -3.67
C GLN A 110 5.20 2.98 -4.82
N TYR A 111 4.62 2.65 -5.97
CA TYR A 111 5.40 2.23 -7.12
C TYR A 111 6.23 3.40 -7.69
N PRO A 112 7.44 3.13 -8.22
CA PRO A 112 8.11 4.09 -9.08
C PRO A 112 7.26 4.30 -10.33
N ILE A 113 6.82 5.54 -10.53
CA ILE A 113 5.94 5.92 -11.63
C ILE A 113 6.58 7.01 -12.49
N LYS A 114 6.34 6.91 -13.79
CA LYS A 114 6.68 7.93 -14.78
C LYS A 114 5.42 8.63 -15.23
N GLU A 115 5.37 9.96 -15.12
CA GLU A 115 4.23 10.74 -15.60
C GLU A 115 4.15 10.69 -17.14
N LYS A 116 2.96 10.37 -17.66
CA LYS A 116 2.64 10.31 -19.10
C LYS A 116 1.62 11.38 -19.51
N GLY A 117 1.86 12.62 -19.13
CA GLY A 117 0.89 13.70 -19.30
C GLY A 117 0.53 14.27 -17.93
N LYS A 118 -0.69 14.79 -17.78
CA LYS A 118 -1.14 15.43 -16.55
C LYS A 118 -1.77 14.44 -15.57
N PHE A 119 -2.43 13.40 -16.08
CA PHE A 119 -3.20 12.47 -15.24
C PHE A 119 -2.81 11.00 -15.36
N LEU A 120 -2.27 10.60 -16.50
CA LEU A 120 -1.82 9.23 -16.76
C LEU A 120 -0.41 9.02 -16.20
N VAL A 121 -0.18 7.90 -15.51
CA VAL A 121 1.14 7.48 -15.05
C VAL A 121 1.44 6.06 -15.50
N GLU A 122 2.70 5.76 -15.77
CA GLU A 122 3.18 4.42 -16.12
C GLU A 122 4.04 3.88 -14.98
N ILE A 123 3.83 2.62 -14.60
CA ILE A 123 4.68 1.95 -13.61
C ILE A 123 5.98 1.54 -14.28
N GLU A 124 7.12 1.94 -13.71
CA GLU A 124 8.44 1.56 -14.22
C GLU A 124 8.67 0.06 -13.97
N ALA A 125 8.86 -0.71 -15.05
CA ALA A 125 8.91 -2.17 -15.04
C ALA A 125 10.19 -2.78 -14.41
N SER A 126 10.99 -2.00 -13.70
CA SER A 126 12.29 -2.40 -13.18
C SER A 126 12.18 -3.29 -11.93
N GLY A 127 11.42 -4.39 -11.98
CA GLY A 127 11.42 -5.52 -11.03
C GLY A 127 11.21 -5.21 -9.53
N GLN A 128 11.07 -3.95 -9.16
CA GLN A 128 10.85 -3.47 -7.82
C GLN A 128 9.35 -3.35 -7.69
N GLY A 129 8.78 -4.19 -6.81
CA GLY A 129 7.39 -4.07 -6.39
C GLY A 129 7.11 -2.68 -5.77
N PRO A 130 5.96 -2.51 -5.10
CA PRO A 130 5.68 -1.24 -4.43
C PRO A 130 6.86 -0.92 -3.51
N ILE A 131 7.36 0.33 -3.52
CA ILE A 131 8.39 0.78 -2.59
C ILE A 131 7.73 0.76 -1.21
N ILE A 132 7.76 -0.40 -0.55
CA ILE A 132 6.99 -0.68 0.68
C ILE A 132 7.17 0.50 1.62
N SER A 133 6.15 1.35 1.73
CA SER A 133 6.19 2.57 2.53
C SER A 133 5.11 2.59 3.60
N SER A 134 4.34 1.52 3.79
CA SER A 134 3.52 1.36 5.00
C SER A 134 4.34 0.71 6.10
N PHE A 135 5.51 1.29 6.40
CA PHE A 135 6.21 1.02 7.64
C PHE A 135 5.50 1.86 8.71
N THR A 136 4.43 1.29 9.27
CA THR A 136 3.52 1.97 10.19
C THR A 136 4.26 2.41 11.46
N THR A 137 3.68 3.32 12.25
CA THR A 137 4.23 3.65 13.57
C THR A 137 4.38 2.40 14.44
N GLN A 138 3.43 1.47 14.34
CA GLN A 138 3.50 0.18 15.01
C GLN A 138 4.66 -0.68 14.49
N ASP A 139 4.86 -0.79 13.17
CA ASP A 139 5.99 -1.56 12.61
C ASP A 139 7.35 -0.97 13.03
N ARG A 140 7.44 0.37 13.18
CA ARG A 140 8.62 1.04 13.72
C ARG A 140 8.86 0.69 15.18
N ALA A 141 7.82 0.69 16.00
CA ALA A 141 7.91 0.32 17.41
C ALA A 141 8.39 -1.13 17.55
N ILE A 142 7.80 -2.04 16.77
CA ILE A 142 8.16 -3.46 16.78
C ILE A 142 9.61 -3.68 16.33
N ALA A 143 10.05 -3.00 15.27
CA ALA A 143 11.45 -3.05 14.85
C ALA A 143 12.39 -2.48 15.91
N GLY A 144 11.99 -1.40 16.60
CA GLY A 144 12.73 -0.82 17.72
C GLY A 144 12.88 -1.80 18.88
N VAL A 145 11.81 -2.49 19.28
CA VAL A 145 11.86 -3.53 20.31
C VAL A 145 12.78 -4.67 19.91
N MET A 146 12.69 -5.15 18.67
CA MET A 146 13.56 -6.21 18.17
C MET A 146 15.05 -5.82 18.24
N ILE A 147 15.37 -4.59 17.84
CA ILE A 147 16.73 -4.03 17.95
C ILE A 147 17.17 -3.97 19.42
N ALA A 148 16.32 -3.46 20.31
CA ALA A 148 16.62 -3.37 21.74
C ALA A 148 16.87 -4.75 22.36
N SER A 149 16.07 -5.77 22.01
CA SER A 149 16.28 -7.13 22.50
C SER A 149 17.61 -7.74 22.05
N ILE A 150 18.10 -7.38 20.85
CA ILE A 150 19.42 -7.80 20.37
C ILE A 150 20.53 -7.06 21.15
N LEU A 151 20.36 -5.76 21.42
CA LEU A 151 21.31 -4.96 22.20
C LEU A 151 21.56 -5.49 23.61
N GLU A 152 20.55 -6.10 24.24
CA GLU A 152 20.66 -6.72 25.58
C GLU A 152 21.58 -7.96 25.62
N GLU A 153 21.85 -8.58 24.48
CA GLU A 153 22.82 -9.68 24.38
C GLU A 153 24.11 -9.25 23.68
N TYR A 154 24.02 -8.32 22.73
CA TYR A 154 25.14 -7.78 21.97
C TYR A 154 25.21 -6.26 22.21
N PRO A 155 25.98 -5.79 23.21
CA PRO A 155 26.01 -4.37 23.59
C PRO A 155 26.49 -3.44 22.47
N THR A 156 27.24 -3.98 21.52
CA THR A 156 27.75 -3.27 20.35
C THR A 156 27.15 -3.86 19.09
N ILE A 157 26.38 -3.07 18.35
CA ILE A 157 25.83 -3.45 17.05
C ILE A 157 25.93 -2.31 16.04
N PHE A 158 25.98 -2.66 14.76
CA PHE A 158 25.79 -1.77 13.62
C PHE A 158 24.46 -2.10 12.97
N ILE A 159 23.66 -1.07 12.71
CA ILE A 159 22.30 -1.23 12.16
C ILE A 159 22.23 -0.56 10.79
N GLY A 160 21.87 -1.34 9.77
CA GLY A 160 21.53 -0.88 8.44
C GLY A 160 20.04 -1.09 8.16
N LYS A 161 19.42 -0.14 7.43
CA LYS A 161 18.06 -0.27 6.90
C LYS A 161 18.06 0.05 5.41
N ASN A 162 17.50 -0.83 4.60
CA ASN A 162 17.39 -0.60 3.15
C ASN A 162 16.02 -0.01 2.74
N SER A 163 15.88 0.33 1.45
CA SER A 163 14.64 0.89 0.88
C SER A 163 13.45 -0.06 0.91
N LYS A 164 13.66 -1.35 1.20
CA LYS A 164 12.61 -2.38 1.37
C LYS A 164 12.16 -2.53 2.82
N ASN A 165 12.63 -1.67 3.74
CA ASN A 165 12.46 -1.78 5.19
C ASN A 165 12.98 -3.09 5.79
N GLU A 166 14.02 -3.67 5.18
CA GLU A 166 14.75 -4.77 5.78
C GLU A 166 15.86 -4.20 6.65
N TYR A 167 15.98 -4.74 7.86
CA TYR A 167 16.99 -4.41 8.84
C TYR A 167 18.11 -5.44 8.73
N SER A 168 19.35 -4.95 8.75
CA SER A 168 20.55 -5.78 8.90
C SER A 168 21.27 -5.29 10.15
N ILE A 169 21.55 -6.19 11.08
CA ILE A 169 22.23 -5.90 12.34
C ILE A 169 23.48 -6.76 12.40
N GLU A 170 24.62 -6.10 12.39
CA GLU A 170 25.94 -6.72 12.56
C GLU A 170 26.39 -6.51 14.00
N ALA A 171 26.61 -7.62 14.72
CA ALA A 171 27.34 -7.62 15.98
C ALA A 171 28.70 -8.30 15.77
N ASP A 172 29.50 -8.44 16.84
CA ASP A 172 30.87 -8.96 16.75
C ASP A 172 30.98 -10.37 16.13
N GLU A 173 29.90 -11.15 16.11
CA GLU A 173 29.88 -12.49 15.50
C GLU A 173 28.58 -12.83 14.73
N PRO A 174 27.36 -12.43 15.17
CA PRO A 174 26.16 -12.73 14.41
C PRO A 174 25.73 -11.59 13.47
N LEU A 175 25.18 -11.99 12.32
CA LEU A 175 24.44 -11.13 11.41
C LEU A 175 22.95 -11.46 11.51
N PHE A 176 22.15 -10.51 11.98
CA PHE A 176 20.70 -10.62 12.01
C PHE A 176 20.10 -9.85 10.83
N LYS A 177 19.18 -10.49 10.10
CA LYS A 177 18.43 -9.84 9.03
C LYS A 177 16.96 -10.09 9.25
N PHE A 178 16.16 -9.03 9.32
CA PHE A 178 14.72 -9.17 9.50
C PHE A 178 13.94 -8.05 8.82
N LYS A 179 12.64 -8.26 8.70
CA LYS A 179 11.66 -7.23 8.33
C LYS A 179 10.43 -7.36 9.21
N VAL A 180 9.69 -6.27 9.38
CA VAL A 180 8.37 -6.32 10.03
C VAL A 180 7.30 -6.33 8.94
N VAL A 181 6.43 -7.34 8.99
CA VAL A 181 5.33 -7.52 8.04
C VAL A 181 4.06 -7.80 8.83
N ASN A 182 3.06 -6.92 8.69
CA ASN A 182 1.78 -7.02 9.39
C ASN A 182 1.95 -7.17 10.91
N GLY A 183 2.82 -6.35 11.52
CA GLY A 183 3.09 -6.41 12.96
C GLY A 183 3.87 -7.64 13.43
N GLN A 184 4.47 -8.44 12.53
CA GLN A 184 5.27 -9.59 12.90
C GLN A 184 6.70 -9.48 12.36
N VAL A 185 7.67 -9.84 13.20
CA VAL A 185 9.08 -9.95 12.80
C VAL A 185 9.26 -11.22 11.96
N GLN A 186 9.81 -11.06 10.76
CA GLN A 186 10.19 -12.15 9.87
C GLN A 186 11.69 -12.12 9.66
N LEU A 187 12.39 -13.18 10.04
CA LEU A 187 13.81 -13.35 9.73
C LEU A 187 14.00 -13.58 8.23
N LEU A 188 15.06 -13.01 7.69
CA LEU A 188 15.41 -13.10 6.27
C LEU A 188 16.53 -14.14 6.05
N PRO A 189 16.68 -14.65 4.81
CA PRO A 189 17.77 -15.55 4.47
C PRO A 189 19.15 -14.98 4.84
N GLY A 190 20.01 -15.84 5.40
CA GLY A 190 21.33 -15.44 5.88
C GLY A 190 21.33 -14.70 7.22
N SER A 191 20.18 -14.55 7.88
CA SER A 191 20.12 -14.19 9.29
C SER A 191 20.52 -15.39 10.15
N GLN A 192 21.25 -15.13 11.23
CA GLN A 192 21.39 -16.09 12.32
C GLN A 192 20.07 -16.26 13.07
N ASN A 193 19.87 -17.43 13.67
CA ASN A 193 18.75 -17.69 14.56
C ASN A 193 18.88 -16.83 15.82
N LEU A 194 17.75 -16.34 16.31
CA LEU A 194 17.69 -15.62 17.57
C LEU A 194 17.91 -16.58 18.73
N SER A 195 18.76 -16.19 19.69
CA SER A 195 18.91 -16.92 20.94
C SER A 195 17.59 -16.98 21.72
N THR A 196 17.46 -17.93 22.64
CA THR A 196 16.30 -17.99 23.55
C THR A 196 16.18 -16.72 24.40
N LYS A 197 17.31 -16.10 24.76
CA LYS A 197 17.35 -14.86 25.54
C LYS A 197 16.72 -13.70 24.75
N ILE A 198 17.16 -13.47 23.51
CA ILE A 198 16.59 -12.43 22.64
C ILE A 198 15.09 -12.65 22.42
N GLN A 199 14.67 -13.89 22.15
CA GLN A 199 13.26 -14.23 21.94
C GLN A 199 12.40 -13.93 23.17
N ASN A 200 12.91 -14.19 24.37
CA ASN A 200 12.19 -13.92 25.62
C ASN A 200 12.06 -12.41 25.88
N ILE A 201 13.16 -11.66 25.74
CA ILE A 201 13.16 -10.19 25.92
C ILE A 201 12.23 -9.53 24.90
N PHE A 202 12.28 -9.97 23.64
CA PHE A 202 11.40 -9.46 22.61
C PHE A 202 9.93 -9.69 22.98
N ARG A 203 9.58 -10.89 23.46
CA ARG A 203 8.21 -11.21 23.87
C ARG A 203 7.74 -10.35 25.03
N GLU A 204 8.59 -10.12 26.03
CA GLU A 204 8.29 -9.29 27.18
C GLU A 204 8.00 -7.84 26.76
N LEU A 205 8.94 -7.20 26.07
CA LEU A 205 8.80 -5.82 25.60
C LEU A 205 7.68 -5.65 24.56
N TYR A 206 7.43 -6.66 23.73
CA TYR A 206 6.36 -6.62 22.75
C TYR A 206 4.98 -6.62 23.43
N ASN A 207 4.80 -7.36 24.52
CA ASN A 207 3.55 -7.37 25.29
C ASN A 207 3.28 -6.03 25.98
N GLU A 208 4.30 -5.24 26.30
CA GLU A 208 4.12 -3.90 26.87
C GLU A 208 3.64 -2.87 25.82
N LEU A 209 3.83 -3.16 24.53
CA LEU A 209 3.37 -2.30 23.43
C LEU A 209 1.92 -2.58 23.00
N SER A 210 1.33 -3.71 23.42
CA SER A 210 -0.02 -4.16 23.03
C SER A 210 -1.07 -3.83 24.08
#